data_AF-A0A2Z2K7D5-F1
#
_entry.id   AF-A0A2Z2K7D5-F1
#
_cell.length_a   1.000
_cell.length_b   1.000
_cell.length_c   1.000
_cell.angle_alpha   90.00
_cell.angle_beta   90.00
_cell.angle_gamma   90.00
#
_symmetry.space_group_name_H-M   'P 1'
#
loop_
_entity.id
_entity.type
_entity.pdbx_description
1 polymer ?
#
loop_
_entity_poly.entity_id
_entity_poly.type
_entity_poly.pdbx_seq_one_letter_code
_entity_poly.pdbx_strand_id
1 'polypeptide(L)'
;MSENDKYFEDNLASQGTSFYLRDESDHSWAVMEHVFEKMKLRGWFIQTDQRILRDYTCLAKDHFEGQKGDLKFKAEKYRIGFKIEFFQEINTVNRSGGYYDFEKLKLMPYLLRLSFLTELKHIKETCKADGYMDQSKPVIARAFDKVMDHIKSSCHYREGKELPEYEVPSYNSKDKGGKRIKNGEVKYFRDHKGCLQRGTVYHNINNMWWVILHEHKYRNIASFEFFDLDSEENRKRKLIKKSGHHKPAARIKFNETATSQISKECKGIGKLGRLMKANEMLAKLYKFDWTSRHFAFELKSNGRLSLVEIESKAWGNHTVHENPIKLSLYGRELPMSGTESYWVKALREYVVHGKRTVTEWFCKDSNGQGPDAHYWPEVRKLAWEIGALVS
;
A
#
# COMPACT_ATOMS: atom_id res chain seq x y z
N MET A 1 -21.86 35.92 -36.77
CA MET A 1 -21.04 35.46 -35.63
C MET A 1 -21.73 34.23 -35.08
N SER A 2 -21.04 33.09 -35.06
CA SER A 2 -21.67 31.85 -34.61
C SER A 2 -21.79 31.87 -33.09
N GLU A 3 -22.85 31.33 -32.52
CA GLU A 3 -23.04 31.25 -31.05
C GLU A 3 -21.96 30.42 -30.31
N ASN A 4 -20.98 29.86 -31.03
CA ASN A 4 -19.95 28.96 -30.49
C ASN A 4 -18.58 29.60 -30.21
N ASP A 5 -18.43 30.91 -30.36
CA ASP A 5 -17.09 31.54 -30.40
C ASP A 5 -16.53 31.96 -29.02
N LYS A 6 -17.29 31.75 -27.91
CA LYS A 6 -16.90 32.06 -26.53
C LYS A 6 -17.17 30.91 -25.56
N TYR A 7 -16.11 30.23 -25.14
CA TYR A 7 -16.23 29.11 -24.20
C TYR A 7 -14.99 28.96 -23.34
N PHE A 8 -15.10 28.15 -22.30
CA PHE A 8 -13.97 27.64 -21.56
C PHE A 8 -14.06 26.13 -21.40
N GLU A 9 -12.92 25.51 -21.12
CA GLU A 9 -12.82 24.10 -20.80
C GLU A 9 -11.76 23.86 -19.72
N ASP A 10 -11.90 22.76 -19.00
CA ASP A 10 -10.91 22.23 -18.09
C ASP A 10 -10.62 20.76 -18.41
N ASN A 11 -9.48 20.27 -17.94
CA ASN A 11 -9.04 18.89 -18.15
C ASN A 11 -9.20 18.02 -16.88
N LEU A 12 -10.16 18.34 -16.00
CA LEU A 12 -10.38 17.61 -14.75
C LEU A 12 -10.77 16.14 -15.00
N ALA A 13 -11.52 15.87 -16.07
CA ALA A 13 -11.92 14.52 -16.47
C ALA A 13 -10.72 13.59 -16.72
N SER A 14 -9.59 14.14 -17.20
CA SER A 14 -8.33 13.42 -17.43
C SER A 14 -7.32 13.58 -16.28
N GLN A 15 -7.77 13.97 -15.08
CA GLN A 15 -6.92 14.24 -13.92
C GLN A 15 -5.89 15.37 -14.14
N GLY A 16 -6.16 16.25 -15.10
CA GLY A 16 -5.38 17.46 -15.29
C GLY A 16 -5.77 18.56 -14.30
N THR A 17 -5.02 19.66 -14.37
CA THR A 17 -5.13 20.82 -13.48
C THR A 17 -5.11 22.13 -14.27
N SER A 18 -5.50 22.08 -15.54
CA SER A 18 -5.49 23.21 -16.46
C SER A 18 -6.90 23.68 -16.77
N PHE A 19 -7.05 25.00 -16.84
CA PHE A 19 -8.23 25.71 -17.29
C PHE A 19 -7.85 26.51 -18.54
N TYR A 20 -8.71 26.51 -19.55
CA TYR A 20 -8.53 27.20 -20.81
C TYR A 20 -9.78 28.02 -21.09
N LEU A 21 -9.60 29.28 -21.47
CA LEU A 21 -10.66 30.10 -22.02
C LEU A 21 -10.31 30.46 -23.45
N ARG A 22 -11.32 30.46 -24.32
CA ARG A 22 -11.22 30.89 -25.71
C ARG A 22 -12.29 31.95 -26.01
N ASP A 23 -11.83 33.08 -26.53
CA ASP A 23 -12.65 34.18 -27.02
C ASP A 23 -12.00 34.80 -28.26
N GLU A 24 -12.66 34.67 -29.42
CA GLU A 24 -12.16 35.25 -30.68
C GLU A 24 -12.42 36.76 -30.80
N SER A 25 -13.21 37.34 -29.89
CA SER A 25 -13.58 38.77 -29.90
C SER A 25 -12.61 39.68 -29.14
N ASP A 26 -11.43 39.20 -28.76
CA ASP A 26 -10.37 39.94 -28.03
C ASP A 26 -10.72 40.39 -26.58
N HIS A 27 -11.89 39.99 -26.07
CA HIS A 27 -12.33 40.33 -24.69
C HIS A 27 -11.73 39.42 -23.60
N SER A 28 -11.01 38.36 -23.99
CA SER A 28 -10.46 37.36 -23.05
C SER A 28 -9.53 37.96 -21.99
N TRP A 29 -8.87 39.08 -22.28
CA TRP A 29 -7.98 39.74 -21.35
C TRP A 29 -8.72 40.36 -20.15
N ALA A 30 -9.80 41.09 -20.40
CA ALA A 30 -10.60 41.70 -19.34
C ALA A 30 -11.16 40.63 -18.39
N VAL A 31 -11.51 39.47 -18.93
CA VAL A 31 -11.98 38.33 -18.15
C VAL A 31 -10.85 37.71 -17.33
N MET A 32 -9.65 37.60 -17.89
CA MET A 32 -8.47 37.13 -17.14
C MET A 32 -8.15 38.05 -15.96
N GLU A 33 -8.20 39.38 -16.17
CA GLU A 33 -8.02 40.37 -15.10
C GLU A 33 -9.09 40.22 -14.01
N HIS A 34 -10.36 40.11 -14.41
CA HIS A 34 -11.48 39.89 -13.48
C HIS A 34 -11.30 38.59 -12.67
N VAL A 35 -10.90 37.49 -13.32
CA VAL A 35 -10.57 36.23 -12.66
C VAL A 35 -9.43 36.43 -11.65
N PHE A 36 -8.36 37.12 -12.03
CA PHE A 36 -7.23 37.39 -11.14
C PHE A 36 -7.60 38.27 -9.94
N GLU A 37 -8.46 39.28 -10.13
CA GLU A 37 -8.99 40.09 -9.03
C GLU A 37 -9.77 39.23 -8.04
N LYS A 38 -10.68 38.38 -8.52
CA LYS A 38 -11.43 37.44 -7.67
C LYS A 38 -10.49 36.47 -6.95
N MET A 39 -9.46 35.98 -7.61
CA MET A 39 -8.44 35.12 -6.99
C MET A 39 -7.67 35.89 -5.89
N LYS A 40 -7.23 37.12 -6.14
CA LYS A 40 -6.55 37.97 -5.14
C LYS A 40 -7.42 38.18 -3.90
N LEU A 41 -8.72 38.48 -4.08
CA LEU A 41 -9.68 38.59 -2.96
C LEU A 41 -9.81 37.32 -2.13
N ARG A 42 -9.53 36.16 -2.74
CA ARG A 42 -9.52 34.85 -2.08
C ARG A 42 -8.16 34.47 -1.49
N GLY A 43 -7.20 35.40 -1.46
CA GLY A 43 -5.88 35.21 -0.84
C GLY A 43 -4.80 34.68 -1.78
N TRP A 44 -4.97 34.81 -3.10
CA TRP A 44 -3.88 34.53 -4.04
C TRP A 44 -2.92 35.71 -4.14
N PHE A 45 -1.62 35.41 -4.07
CA PHE A 45 -0.59 36.31 -4.56
C PHE A 45 -0.37 36.03 -6.05
N ILE A 46 -0.43 37.05 -6.91
CA ILE A 46 -0.31 36.92 -8.37
C ILE A 46 0.65 37.99 -8.88
N GLN A 47 1.62 37.59 -9.69
CA GLN A 47 2.64 38.46 -10.29
C GLN A 47 3.01 37.98 -11.70
N THR A 48 3.82 38.75 -12.41
CA THR A 48 4.49 38.29 -13.65
C THR A 48 5.39 37.10 -13.35
N ASP A 49 5.42 36.10 -14.23
CA ASP A 49 6.29 34.93 -14.07
C ASP A 49 7.78 35.36 -14.02
N GLN A 50 8.41 35.17 -12.86
CA GLN A 50 9.76 35.70 -12.61
C GLN A 50 10.84 35.00 -13.44
N ARG A 51 10.62 33.73 -13.79
CA ARG A 51 11.53 33.00 -14.67
C ARG A 51 11.43 33.53 -16.09
N ILE A 52 10.20 33.73 -16.59
CA ILE A 52 9.99 34.29 -17.93
C ILE A 52 10.51 35.73 -18.00
N LEU A 53 10.30 36.54 -16.97
CA LEU A 53 10.83 37.91 -16.92
C LEU A 53 12.37 37.95 -17.05
N ARG A 54 13.05 37.03 -16.37
CA ARG A 54 14.53 36.92 -16.38
C ARG A 54 15.06 36.35 -17.69
N ASP A 55 14.48 35.25 -18.16
CA ASP A 55 15.05 34.45 -19.25
C ASP A 55 14.49 34.86 -20.63
N TYR A 56 13.28 35.43 -20.67
CA TYR A 56 12.50 35.73 -21.88
C TYR A 56 11.66 37.02 -21.72
N THR A 57 12.31 38.15 -21.43
CA THR A 57 11.64 39.42 -21.08
C THR A 57 10.57 39.86 -22.09
N CYS A 58 10.74 39.58 -23.39
CA CYS A 58 9.75 39.91 -24.42
C CYS A 58 8.40 39.18 -24.29
N LEU A 59 8.39 38.02 -23.61
CA LEU A 59 7.20 37.21 -23.34
C LEU A 59 6.56 37.55 -21.99
N ALA A 60 7.28 38.25 -21.09
CA ALA A 60 6.85 38.46 -19.71
C ALA A 60 5.48 39.13 -19.56
N LYS A 61 5.10 39.99 -20.52
CA LYS A 61 3.78 40.65 -20.55
C LYS A 61 2.59 39.68 -20.65
N ASP A 62 2.83 38.46 -21.15
CA ASP A 62 1.80 37.46 -21.42
C ASP A 62 1.87 36.27 -20.44
N HIS A 63 2.82 36.25 -19.51
CA HIS A 63 3.02 35.14 -18.56
C HIS A 63 2.94 35.58 -17.10
N PHE A 64 2.16 34.84 -16.32
CA PHE A 64 1.89 35.13 -14.91
C PHE A 64 2.11 33.89 -14.05
N GLU A 65 2.43 34.11 -12.79
CA GLU A 65 2.47 33.07 -11.78
C GLU A 65 1.71 33.51 -10.54
N GLY A 66 1.16 32.54 -9.81
CA GLY A 66 0.51 32.82 -8.54
C GLY A 66 0.66 31.71 -7.53
N GLN A 67 0.46 32.09 -6.26
CA GLN A 67 0.59 31.21 -5.12
C GLN A 67 -0.47 31.50 -4.05
N LYS A 68 -1.01 30.42 -3.48
CA LYS A 68 -1.87 30.44 -2.30
C LYS A 68 -1.50 29.26 -1.40
N GLY A 69 -0.68 29.53 -0.38
CA GLY A 69 -0.03 28.50 0.41
C GLY A 69 0.86 27.61 -0.48
N ASP A 70 0.63 26.30 -0.45
CA ASP A 70 1.39 25.33 -1.26
C ASP A 70 0.82 25.10 -2.66
N LEU A 71 -0.36 25.65 -2.97
CA LEU A 71 -0.95 25.59 -4.31
C LEU A 71 -0.42 26.74 -5.15
N LYS A 72 0.13 26.42 -6.33
CA LYS A 72 0.71 27.38 -7.27
C LYS A 72 0.00 27.28 -8.62
N PHE A 73 0.08 28.32 -9.42
CA PHE A 73 -0.28 28.26 -10.83
C PHE A 73 0.71 29.00 -11.72
N LYS A 74 0.76 28.60 -12.99
CA LYS A 74 1.28 29.42 -14.08
C LYS A 74 0.14 29.72 -15.04
N ALA A 75 0.11 30.93 -15.55
CA ALA A 75 -0.87 31.34 -16.54
C ALA A 75 -0.18 31.97 -17.74
N GLU A 76 -0.77 31.77 -18.91
CA GLU A 76 -0.30 32.34 -20.16
C GLU A 76 -1.47 32.92 -20.94
N LYS A 77 -1.26 34.12 -21.47
CA LYS A 77 -2.13 34.78 -22.40
C LYS A 77 -1.73 34.38 -23.82
N TYR A 78 -2.71 34.11 -24.66
CA TYR A 78 -2.53 33.92 -26.10
C TYR A 78 -3.57 34.72 -26.87
N ARG A 79 -3.40 34.81 -28.19
CA ARG A 79 -4.17 35.75 -29.05
C ARG A 79 -5.69 35.66 -28.90
N ILE A 80 -6.22 34.49 -28.58
CA ILE A 80 -7.67 34.22 -28.53
C ILE A 80 -8.10 33.69 -27.16
N GLY A 81 -7.36 33.99 -26.08
CA GLY A 81 -7.69 33.44 -24.77
C GLY A 81 -6.54 33.41 -23.77
N PHE A 82 -6.73 32.59 -22.74
CA PHE A 82 -5.70 32.35 -21.74
C PHE A 82 -5.82 30.95 -21.14
N LYS A 83 -4.71 30.48 -20.58
CA LYS A 83 -4.63 29.22 -19.83
C LYS A 83 -4.13 29.49 -18.42
N ILE A 84 -4.67 28.75 -17.45
CA ILE A 84 -4.17 28.68 -16.08
C ILE A 84 -3.89 27.21 -15.75
N GLU A 85 -2.67 26.89 -15.33
CA GLU A 85 -2.26 25.55 -14.94
C GLU A 85 -1.80 25.51 -13.50
N PHE A 86 -2.49 24.72 -12.67
CA PHE A 86 -2.21 24.58 -11.25
C PHE A 86 -1.24 23.43 -10.97
N PHE A 87 -0.39 23.60 -9.98
CA PHE A 87 0.59 22.61 -9.54
C PHE A 87 0.96 22.82 -8.06
N GLN A 88 1.80 21.93 -7.54
CA GLN A 88 2.29 21.93 -6.16
C GLN A 88 3.72 21.39 -6.14
N GLU A 89 4.49 21.69 -5.08
CA GLU A 89 5.90 21.28 -4.94
C GLU A 89 6.14 20.31 -3.76
N ILE A 90 5.08 19.74 -3.16
CA ILE A 90 5.15 18.81 -2.02
C ILE A 90 5.46 17.38 -2.49
N ASN A 91 4.62 16.85 -3.37
CA ASN A 91 4.72 15.48 -3.89
C ASN A 91 5.19 15.52 -5.34
N THR A 92 6.48 15.81 -5.57
CA THR A 92 7.04 15.97 -6.91
C THR A 92 7.78 14.72 -7.38
N VAL A 93 7.53 14.28 -8.61
CA VAL A 93 8.25 13.15 -9.22
C VAL A 93 9.30 13.65 -10.20
N ASN A 94 9.00 14.71 -10.93
CA ASN A 94 9.88 15.31 -11.92
C ASN A 94 11.01 16.10 -11.24
N ARG A 95 12.24 15.87 -11.70
CA ARG A 95 13.44 16.58 -11.21
C ARG A 95 13.38 18.09 -11.44
N SER A 96 12.63 18.54 -12.43
CA SER A 96 12.49 19.94 -12.78
C SER A 96 11.38 20.67 -11.99
N GLY A 97 10.75 19.98 -11.02
CA GLY A 97 9.69 20.53 -10.17
C GLY A 97 8.29 20.07 -10.56
N GLY A 98 7.33 20.27 -9.66
CA GLY A 98 5.97 19.77 -9.77
C GLY A 98 5.14 20.38 -10.88
N TYR A 99 5.55 21.55 -11.40
CA TYR A 99 4.98 22.11 -12.63
C TYR A 99 5.13 21.16 -13.84
N TYR A 100 6.15 20.32 -13.86
CA TYR A 100 6.42 19.38 -14.96
C TYR A 100 5.94 17.96 -14.67
N ASP A 101 5.20 17.74 -13.58
CA ASP A 101 4.61 16.45 -13.28
C ASP A 101 3.41 16.15 -14.20
N PHE A 102 3.27 14.86 -14.52
CA PHE A 102 2.06 14.29 -15.11
C PHE A 102 1.05 13.96 -14.01
N GLU A 103 -0.24 13.90 -14.35
CA GLU A 103 -1.33 13.58 -13.40
C GLU A 103 -1.29 14.43 -12.11
N LYS A 104 -0.97 15.74 -12.23
CA LYS A 104 -0.75 16.66 -11.09
C LYS A 104 -1.84 16.59 -10.02
N LEU A 105 -3.11 16.45 -10.43
CA LEU A 105 -4.26 16.34 -9.51
C LEU A 105 -4.17 15.14 -8.57
N LYS A 106 -3.62 14.03 -9.05
CA LYS A 106 -3.46 12.79 -8.28
C LYS A 106 -2.30 12.88 -7.29
N LEU A 107 -1.27 13.66 -7.63
CA LEU A 107 -0.13 13.91 -6.76
C LEU A 107 -0.46 14.91 -5.65
N MET A 108 -1.43 15.81 -5.86
CA MET A 108 -1.87 16.77 -4.84
C MET A 108 -2.33 16.06 -3.55
N PRO A 109 -1.80 16.44 -2.37
CA PRO A 109 -2.38 16.05 -1.09
C PRO A 109 -3.87 16.38 -1.01
N TYR A 110 -4.62 15.60 -0.23
CA TYR A 110 -6.08 15.68 -0.20
C TYR A 110 -6.63 17.10 -0.01
N LEU A 111 -6.12 17.86 0.98
CA LEU A 111 -6.57 19.23 1.25
C LEU A 111 -6.19 20.21 0.14
N LEU A 112 -4.99 20.09 -0.44
CA LEU A 112 -4.58 20.88 -1.61
C LEU A 112 -5.49 20.60 -2.80
N ARG A 113 -5.83 19.33 -3.03
CA ARG A 113 -6.72 18.93 -4.11
C ARG A 113 -8.12 19.54 -3.94
N LEU A 114 -8.67 19.54 -2.73
CA LEU A 114 -9.94 20.22 -2.44
C LEU A 114 -9.84 21.74 -2.64
N SER A 115 -8.73 22.35 -2.23
CA SER A 115 -8.46 23.77 -2.48
C SER A 115 -8.46 24.07 -3.98
N PHE A 116 -7.70 23.31 -4.78
CA PHE A 116 -7.69 23.43 -6.24
C PHE A 116 -9.10 23.30 -6.84
N LEU A 117 -9.87 22.27 -6.48
CA LEU A 117 -11.22 22.08 -6.99
C LEU A 117 -12.14 23.26 -6.66
N THR A 118 -11.96 23.86 -5.48
CA THR A 118 -12.71 25.04 -5.05
C THR A 118 -12.33 26.27 -5.87
N GLU A 119 -11.02 26.51 -6.09
CA GLU A 119 -10.56 27.64 -6.90
C GLU A 119 -10.98 27.49 -8.37
N LEU A 120 -10.86 26.29 -8.94
CA LEU A 120 -11.35 26.00 -10.29
C LEU A 120 -12.86 26.27 -10.40
N LYS A 121 -13.66 25.83 -9.42
CA LYS A 121 -15.10 26.11 -9.40
C LYS A 121 -15.39 27.61 -9.47
N HIS A 122 -14.70 28.44 -8.69
CA HIS A 122 -14.89 29.89 -8.71
C HIS A 122 -14.42 30.55 -10.01
N ILE A 123 -13.34 30.07 -10.62
CA ILE A 123 -12.91 30.53 -11.96
C ILE A 123 -14.02 30.24 -12.98
N LYS A 124 -14.57 29.02 -12.98
CA LYS A 124 -15.68 28.62 -13.87
C LYS A 124 -16.93 29.48 -13.62
N GLU A 125 -17.30 29.72 -12.37
CA GLU A 125 -18.44 30.57 -12.01
C GLU A 125 -18.25 32.02 -12.49
N THR A 126 -17.04 32.56 -12.36
CA THR A 126 -16.71 33.92 -12.84
C THR A 126 -16.86 34.01 -14.36
N CYS A 127 -16.31 33.04 -15.10
CA CYS A 127 -16.43 33.01 -16.56
C CYS A 127 -17.89 32.80 -17.01
N LYS A 128 -18.68 31.98 -16.30
CA LYS A 128 -20.12 31.82 -16.60
C LYS A 128 -20.89 33.13 -16.40
N ALA A 129 -20.58 33.87 -15.36
CA ALA A 129 -21.20 35.17 -15.10
C ALA A 129 -20.90 36.19 -16.22
N ASP A 130 -19.72 36.08 -16.84
CA ASP A 130 -19.29 36.90 -17.98
C ASP A 130 -19.80 36.36 -19.34
N GLY A 131 -20.67 35.34 -19.33
CA GLY A 131 -21.37 34.83 -20.52
C GLY A 131 -20.68 33.69 -21.28
N TYR A 132 -19.63 33.08 -20.73
CA TYR A 132 -18.92 31.97 -21.38
C TYR A 132 -19.59 30.62 -21.15
N MET A 133 -19.60 29.79 -22.20
CA MET A 133 -20.10 28.41 -22.13
C MET A 133 -19.05 27.44 -21.58
N ASP A 134 -19.50 26.47 -20.76
CA ASP A 134 -18.68 25.41 -20.18
C ASP A 134 -18.65 24.20 -21.13
N GLN A 135 -17.52 23.99 -21.81
CA GLN A 135 -17.27 22.83 -22.68
C GLN A 135 -16.40 21.77 -22.00
N SER A 136 -16.16 21.87 -20.69
CA SER A 136 -15.40 20.86 -19.96
C SER A 136 -16.05 19.49 -20.07
N LYS A 137 -15.23 18.46 -20.27
CA LYS A 137 -15.71 17.07 -20.24
C LYS A 137 -16.27 16.74 -18.84
N PRO A 138 -17.44 16.10 -18.75
CA PRO A 138 -18.02 15.77 -17.46
C PRO A 138 -17.10 14.83 -16.68
N VAL A 139 -16.93 15.09 -15.38
CA VAL A 139 -16.25 14.13 -14.50
C VAL A 139 -17.21 13.00 -14.20
N ILE A 140 -17.07 11.92 -14.96
CA ILE A 140 -17.87 10.71 -14.75
C ILE A 140 -17.44 10.07 -13.43
N ALA A 141 -18.28 10.10 -12.40
CA ALA A 141 -17.91 9.63 -11.05
C ALA A 141 -18.08 8.12 -10.88
N ARG A 142 -19.12 7.54 -11.50
CA ARG A 142 -19.48 6.13 -11.31
C ARG A 142 -18.76 5.24 -12.31
N ALA A 143 -18.35 4.07 -11.83
CA ALA A 143 -17.66 3.08 -12.63
C ALA A 143 -18.51 2.57 -13.79
N PHE A 144 -19.82 2.43 -13.58
CA PHE A 144 -20.75 2.04 -14.64
C PHE A 144 -20.73 3.05 -15.79
N ASP A 145 -20.95 4.32 -15.48
CA ASP A 145 -20.98 5.39 -16.48
C ASP A 145 -19.63 5.48 -17.22
N LYS A 146 -18.50 5.32 -16.50
CA LYS A 146 -17.17 5.29 -17.12
C LYS A 146 -17.03 4.13 -18.10
N VAL A 147 -17.45 2.93 -17.72
CA VAL A 147 -17.36 1.74 -18.57
C VAL A 147 -18.23 1.92 -19.82
N MET A 148 -19.44 2.46 -19.68
CA MET A 148 -20.33 2.72 -20.81
C MET A 148 -19.74 3.78 -21.75
N ASP A 149 -19.16 4.85 -21.20
CA ASP A 149 -18.44 5.86 -21.98
C ASP A 149 -17.28 5.24 -22.78
N HIS A 150 -16.42 4.43 -22.14
CA HIS A 150 -15.33 3.70 -22.82
C HIS A 150 -15.82 2.79 -23.94
N ILE A 151 -16.96 2.12 -23.75
CA ILE A 151 -17.56 1.25 -24.77
C ILE A 151 -18.03 2.08 -25.97
N LYS A 152 -18.76 3.17 -25.71
CA LYS A 152 -19.35 4.04 -26.74
C LYS A 152 -18.32 4.90 -27.46
N SER A 153 -17.26 5.32 -26.78
CA SER A 153 -16.17 6.10 -27.36
C SER A 153 -15.14 5.25 -28.13
N SER A 154 -15.29 3.91 -28.13
CA SER A 154 -14.38 3.01 -28.83
C SER A 154 -14.53 3.13 -30.35
N CYS A 155 -13.41 3.16 -31.08
CA CYS A 155 -13.43 3.08 -32.54
C CYS A 155 -14.00 1.75 -33.08
N HIS A 156 -14.15 0.73 -32.22
CA HIS A 156 -14.79 -0.55 -32.53
C HIS A 156 -16.22 -0.65 -31.95
N TYR A 157 -16.85 0.48 -31.63
CA TYR A 157 -18.22 0.51 -31.17
C TYR A 157 -19.19 0.16 -32.30
N ARG A 158 -20.23 -0.59 -31.94
CA ARG A 158 -21.42 -0.83 -32.76
C ARG A 158 -22.62 -0.64 -31.84
N GLU A 159 -23.71 -0.15 -32.39
CA GLU A 159 -24.93 0.07 -31.62
C GLU A 159 -25.39 -1.22 -30.93
N GLY A 160 -25.72 -1.11 -29.64
CA GLY A 160 -26.11 -2.24 -28.81
C GLY A 160 -24.96 -3.06 -28.23
N LYS A 161 -23.68 -2.68 -28.45
CA LYS A 161 -22.52 -3.39 -27.91
C LYS A 161 -22.50 -3.51 -26.38
N GLU A 162 -23.15 -2.60 -25.68
CA GLU A 162 -23.31 -2.62 -24.23
C GLU A 162 -24.37 -3.63 -23.73
N LEU A 163 -25.24 -4.11 -24.63
CA LEU A 163 -26.40 -4.92 -24.28
C LEU A 163 -26.03 -6.41 -24.11
N PRO A 164 -26.74 -7.15 -23.24
CA PRO A 164 -26.54 -8.59 -23.05
C PRO A 164 -26.66 -9.45 -24.31
N GLU A 165 -27.45 -8.99 -25.29
CA GLU A 165 -27.73 -9.67 -26.55
C GLU A 165 -26.60 -9.52 -27.58
N TYR A 166 -25.66 -8.59 -27.36
CA TYR A 166 -24.58 -8.36 -28.31
C TYR A 166 -23.67 -9.57 -28.44
N GLU A 167 -23.53 -10.06 -29.67
CA GLU A 167 -22.73 -11.23 -29.96
C GLU A 167 -21.24 -10.91 -30.05
N VAL A 168 -20.52 -11.20 -28.97
CA VAL A 168 -19.05 -11.17 -28.98
C VAL A 168 -18.51 -12.48 -29.60
N PRO A 169 -17.50 -12.42 -30.48
CA PRO A 169 -16.88 -13.62 -31.06
C PRO A 169 -16.43 -14.62 -29.98
N SER A 170 -16.57 -15.92 -30.25
CA SER A 170 -16.36 -16.98 -29.27
C SER A 170 -14.93 -17.03 -28.72
N TYR A 171 -13.92 -16.73 -29.54
CA TYR A 171 -12.51 -16.69 -29.11
C TYR A 171 -12.18 -15.53 -28.15
N ASN A 172 -13.07 -14.54 -28.04
CA ASN A 172 -12.94 -13.36 -27.19
C ASN A 172 -13.90 -13.37 -25.98
N SER A 173 -14.86 -14.30 -25.96
CA SER A 173 -15.97 -14.32 -25.01
C SER A 173 -16.07 -15.60 -24.21
N LYS A 174 -15.05 -16.46 -24.23
CA LYS A 174 -15.01 -17.65 -23.39
C LYS A 174 -14.28 -17.36 -22.08
N ASP A 175 -14.91 -17.75 -20.98
CA ASP A 175 -14.29 -17.79 -19.67
C ASP A 175 -13.29 -18.96 -19.55
N LYS A 176 -12.65 -19.09 -18.39
CA LYS A 176 -11.66 -20.15 -18.13
C LYS A 176 -12.22 -21.57 -18.30
N GLY A 177 -13.52 -21.76 -18.06
CA GLY A 177 -14.22 -23.02 -18.23
C GLY A 177 -14.76 -23.24 -19.65
N GLY A 178 -14.51 -22.31 -20.58
CA GLY A 178 -15.00 -22.36 -21.95
C GLY A 178 -16.46 -21.91 -22.11
N LYS A 179 -17.10 -21.40 -21.06
CA LYS A 179 -18.47 -20.88 -21.11
C LYS A 179 -18.47 -19.47 -21.69
N ARG A 180 -19.46 -19.17 -22.53
CA ARG A 180 -19.61 -17.84 -23.14
C ARG A 180 -20.06 -16.83 -22.09
N ILE A 181 -19.38 -15.69 -22.06
CA ILE A 181 -19.63 -14.54 -21.20
C ILE A 181 -20.59 -13.59 -21.92
N LYS A 182 -21.59 -13.08 -21.21
CA LYS A 182 -22.49 -12.03 -21.71
C LYS A 182 -22.25 -10.69 -21.00
N ASN A 183 -22.53 -9.59 -21.71
CA ASN A 183 -22.56 -8.27 -21.08
C ASN A 183 -23.59 -8.24 -19.95
N GLY A 184 -23.26 -7.59 -18.85
CA GLY A 184 -24.11 -7.54 -17.66
C GLY A 184 -24.07 -8.80 -16.79
N GLU A 185 -23.34 -9.84 -17.18
CA GLU A 185 -23.19 -11.06 -16.37
C GLU A 185 -22.29 -10.82 -15.15
N VAL A 186 -22.56 -11.51 -14.04
CA VAL A 186 -21.68 -11.51 -12.88
C VAL A 186 -20.65 -12.62 -13.02
N LYS A 187 -19.37 -12.28 -13.04
CA LYS A 187 -18.26 -13.24 -13.08
C LYS A 187 -17.31 -13.07 -11.90
N TYR A 188 -16.60 -14.14 -11.61
CA TYR A 188 -15.56 -14.19 -10.58
C TYR A 188 -14.19 -14.25 -11.24
N PHE A 189 -13.20 -13.68 -10.57
CA PHE A 189 -11.80 -13.73 -11.00
C PHE A 189 -10.89 -13.61 -9.77
N ARG A 190 -9.58 -13.78 -9.97
CA ARG A 190 -8.57 -13.62 -8.91
C ARG A 190 -7.75 -12.37 -9.20
N ASP A 191 -7.46 -11.57 -8.17
CA ASP A 191 -6.45 -10.51 -8.32
C ASP A 191 -5.02 -11.09 -8.31
N HIS A 192 -4.01 -10.23 -8.50
CA HIS A 192 -2.59 -10.62 -8.46
C HIS A 192 -2.15 -11.25 -7.13
N LYS A 193 -2.95 -11.16 -6.05
CA LYS A 193 -2.71 -11.79 -4.75
C LYS A 193 -3.46 -13.11 -4.59
N GLY A 194 -4.18 -13.57 -5.61
CA GLY A 194 -5.05 -14.74 -5.54
C GLY A 194 -6.35 -14.50 -4.75
N CYS A 195 -6.70 -13.25 -4.45
CA CYS A 195 -7.95 -12.95 -3.75
C CYS A 195 -9.12 -13.05 -4.72
N LEU A 196 -10.17 -13.77 -4.32
CA LEU A 196 -11.40 -13.87 -5.09
C LEU A 196 -12.06 -12.49 -5.18
N GLN A 197 -12.39 -12.09 -6.39
CA GLN A 197 -13.13 -10.88 -6.73
C GLN A 197 -14.39 -11.27 -7.48
N ARG A 198 -15.38 -10.39 -7.48
CA ARG A 198 -16.65 -10.52 -8.21
C ARG A 198 -16.98 -9.18 -8.85
N GLY A 199 -17.55 -9.20 -10.04
CA GLY A 199 -18.08 -7.99 -10.65
C GLY A 199 -18.97 -8.26 -11.85
N THR A 200 -19.64 -7.21 -12.32
CA THR A 200 -20.45 -7.23 -13.53
C THR A 200 -19.58 -6.92 -14.74
N VAL A 201 -19.61 -7.78 -15.77
CA VAL A 201 -18.68 -7.70 -16.89
C VAL A 201 -19.31 -7.13 -18.16
N TYR A 202 -18.52 -6.39 -18.94
CA TYR A 202 -18.89 -5.83 -20.23
C TYR A 202 -17.72 -5.94 -21.22
N HIS A 203 -18.02 -6.29 -22.46
CA HIS A 203 -17.00 -6.50 -23.49
C HIS A 203 -16.32 -5.18 -23.86
N ASN A 204 -14.98 -5.21 -23.88
CA ASN A 204 -14.18 -4.09 -24.35
C ASN A 204 -13.67 -4.33 -25.78
N ILE A 205 -12.53 -5.00 -25.91
CA ILE A 205 -11.86 -5.28 -27.19
C ILE A 205 -11.09 -6.59 -27.07
N ASN A 206 -11.02 -7.36 -28.16
CA ASN A 206 -10.38 -8.68 -28.15
C ASN A 206 -10.93 -9.52 -26.99
N ASN A 207 -10.04 -10.22 -26.29
CA ASN A 207 -10.33 -10.99 -25.08
C ASN A 207 -10.43 -10.13 -23.82
N MET A 208 -10.37 -8.80 -23.90
CA MET A 208 -10.41 -7.91 -22.74
C MET A 208 -11.85 -7.48 -22.42
N TRP A 209 -12.19 -7.51 -21.14
CA TRP A 209 -13.51 -7.17 -20.61
C TRP A 209 -13.38 -6.17 -19.46
N TRP A 210 -14.24 -5.17 -19.46
CA TRP A 210 -14.44 -4.31 -18.31
C TRP A 210 -15.20 -5.06 -17.21
N VAL A 211 -14.81 -4.85 -15.97
CA VAL A 211 -15.42 -5.47 -14.78
C VAL A 211 -15.72 -4.38 -13.78
N ILE A 212 -17.00 -4.15 -13.49
CA ILE A 212 -17.45 -3.22 -12.46
C ILE A 212 -17.45 -3.97 -11.12
N LEU A 213 -16.61 -3.51 -10.18
CA LEU A 213 -16.46 -4.15 -8.87
C LEU A 213 -17.42 -3.56 -7.83
N HIS A 214 -17.59 -2.24 -7.88
CA HIS A 214 -18.51 -1.46 -7.05
C HIS A 214 -18.67 -0.05 -7.65
N GLU A 215 -19.47 0.82 -7.02
CA GLU A 215 -19.93 2.11 -7.56
C GLU A 215 -18.83 2.98 -8.20
N HIS A 216 -17.61 2.96 -7.68
CA HIS A 216 -16.51 3.83 -8.13
C HIS A 216 -15.28 3.10 -8.69
N LYS A 217 -15.34 1.76 -8.82
CA LYS A 217 -14.17 0.98 -9.24
C LYS A 217 -14.53 -0.05 -10.30
N TYR A 218 -13.73 -0.03 -11.37
CA TYR A 218 -13.75 -1.02 -12.43
C TYR A 218 -12.32 -1.49 -12.75
N ARG A 219 -12.20 -2.57 -13.50
CA ARG A 219 -10.94 -3.14 -14.01
C ARG A 219 -11.09 -3.62 -15.43
N ASN A 220 -9.97 -3.80 -16.12
CA ASN A 220 -9.92 -4.49 -17.40
C ASN A 220 -9.26 -5.85 -17.19
N ILE A 221 -9.95 -6.94 -17.52
CA ILE A 221 -9.58 -8.32 -17.21
C ILE A 221 -9.79 -9.18 -18.45
N ALA A 222 -8.88 -10.11 -18.70
CA ALA A 222 -8.98 -11.00 -19.85
C ALA A 222 -10.07 -12.07 -19.64
N SER A 223 -10.76 -12.48 -20.71
CA SER A 223 -11.90 -13.38 -20.65
C SER A 223 -11.55 -14.71 -19.96
N PHE A 224 -10.37 -15.25 -20.27
CA PHE A 224 -9.85 -16.50 -19.74
C PHE A 224 -9.47 -16.44 -18.24
N GLU A 225 -9.52 -15.27 -17.59
CA GLU A 225 -9.33 -15.15 -16.15
C GLU A 225 -10.65 -15.29 -15.37
N PHE A 226 -11.79 -15.16 -16.05
CA PHE A 226 -13.09 -15.30 -15.40
C PHE A 226 -13.47 -16.76 -15.19
N PHE A 227 -14.30 -16.98 -14.18
CA PHE A 227 -14.95 -18.25 -13.90
C PHE A 227 -16.26 -18.03 -13.12
N ASP A 228 -17.11 -19.06 -13.13
CA ASP A 228 -18.30 -19.11 -12.29
C ASP A 228 -17.94 -19.57 -10.86
N LEU A 229 -18.73 -19.15 -9.86
CA LEU A 229 -18.45 -19.44 -8.46
C LEU A 229 -18.32 -20.94 -8.17
N ASP A 230 -19.09 -21.78 -8.85
CA ASP A 230 -19.12 -23.23 -8.62
C ASP A 230 -18.02 -24.01 -9.35
N SER A 231 -17.11 -23.31 -10.03
CA SER A 231 -15.99 -23.93 -10.74
C SER A 231 -14.93 -24.50 -9.80
N GLU A 232 -14.15 -25.48 -10.30
CA GLU A 232 -12.98 -26.01 -9.59
C GLU A 232 -11.97 -24.93 -9.19
N GLU A 233 -11.90 -23.84 -9.95
CA GLU A 233 -11.03 -22.70 -9.68
C GLU A 233 -11.37 -22.01 -8.35
N ASN A 234 -12.65 -21.96 -7.99
CA ASN A 234 -13.05 -21.43 -6.68
C ASN A 234 -12.68 -22.38 -5.54
N ARG A 235 -12.68 -23.69 -5.79
CA ARG A 235 -12.30 -24.74 -4.81
C ARG A 235 -10.80 -24.74 -4.50
N LYS A 236 -9.96 -24.15 -5.37
CA LYS A 236 -8.52 -24.00 -5.10
C LYS A 236 -8.30 -23.13 -3.87
N ARG A 237 -7.64 -23.70 -2.84
CA ARG A 237 -7.27 -22.97 -1.63
C ARG A 237 -6.42 -21.76 -2.00
N LYS A 238 -6.72 -20.60 -1.39
CA LYS A 238 -5.94 -19.36 -1.58
C LYS A 238 -4.46 -19.66 -1.37
N LEU A 239 -3.63 -19.32 -2.35
CA LEU A 239 -2.19 -19.11 -2.17
C LEU A 239 -2.00 -17.82 -1.35
N ILE A 240 -2.36 -17.86 -0.06
CA ILE A 240 -1.94 -16.80 0.85
C ILE A 240 -0.44 -16.96 0.98
N LYS A 241 0.35 -16.03 0.40
CA LYS A 241 1.76 -15.91 0.77
C LYS A 241 1.81 -15.80 2.29
N LYS A 242 2.39 -16.80 2.95
CA LYS A 242 2.62 -16.76 4.39
C LYS A 242 3.43 -15.50 4.67
N SER A 243 2.84 -14.52 5.35
CA SER A 243 3.53 -13.29 5.70
C SER A 243 3.21 -12.92 7.15
N GLY A 244 4.22 -12.41 7.87
CA GLY A 244 4.08 -11.86 9.21
C GLY A 244 2.99 -10.79 9.32
N HIS A 245 2.65 -10.13 8.21
CA HIS A 245 1.56 -9.17 8.18
C HIS A 245 0.19 -9.80 8.48
N HIS A 246 -0.08 -11.06 8.19
CA HIS A 246 -1.43 -11.61 8.43
C HIS A 246 -1.67 -12.12 9.85
N LYS A 247 -0.63 -12.25 10.69
CA LYS A 247 -0.75 -12.61 12.12
C LYS A 247 -0.36 -11.41 12.99
N PRO A 248 -1.31 -10.66 13.60
CA PRO A 248 -1.00 -9.47 14.41
C PRO A 248 0.04 -9.72 15.50
N ALA A 249 0.02 -10.91 16.12
CA ALA A 249 1.02 -11.32 17.11
C ALA A 249 2.45 -11.40 16.55
N ALA A 250 2.65 -11.55 15.23
CA ALA A 250 3.95 -11.51 14.58
C ALA A 250 4.46 -10.10 14.28
N ARG A 251 3.62 -9.08 14.44
CA ARG A 251 3.95 -7.67 14.21
C ARG A 251 4.45 -6.98 15.49
N ILE A 252 5.13 -7.71 16.37
CA ILE A 252 5.65 -7.15 17.63
C ILE A 252 6.70 -6.09 17.26
N LYS A 253 6.36 -4.82 17.50
CA LYS A 253 7.30 -3.71 17.46
C LYS A 253 7.78 -3.48 18.89
N PHE A 254 9.06 -3.73 19.13
CA PHE A 254 9.64 -3.53 20.44
C PHE A 254 9.86 -2.04 20.69
N ASN A 255 9.26 -1.51 21.75
CA ASN A 255 9.40 -0.12 22.15
C ASN A 255 10.74 0.06 22.87
N GLU A 256 11.60 0.95 22.36
CA GLU A 256 12.94 1.23 22.92
C GLU A 256 12.90 1.57 24.42
N THR A 257 11.87 2.29 24.89
CA THR A 257 11.70 2.64 26.30
C THR A 257 11.37 1.41 27.15
N ALA A 258 10.47 0.55 26.69
CA ALA A 258 10.13 -0.71 27.37
C ALA A 258 11.33 -1.67 27.40
N THR A 259 12.10 -1.71 26.31
CA THR A 259 13.35 -2.48 26.20
C THR A 259 14.38 -2.03 27.23
N SER A 260 14.56 -0.72 27.37
CA SER A 260 15.50 -0.11 28.31
C SER A 260 15.11 -0.39 29.76
N GLN A 261 13.81 -0.41 30.05
CA GLN A 261 13.29 -0.73 31.37
C GLN A 261 13.53 -2.21 31.75
N ILE A 262 13.22 -3.13 30.83
CA ILE A 262 13.49 -4.57 31.00
C ILE A 262 14.99 -4.83 31.20
N SER A 263 15.85 -4.17 30.42
CA SER A 263 17.32 -4.27 30.58
C SER A 263 17.77 -3.82 31.98
N LYS A 264 17.24 -2.70 32.50
CA LYS A 264 17.56 -2.19 33.84
C LYS A 264 17.15 -3.14 34.94
N GLU A 265 15.90 -3.61 34.93
CA GLU A 265 15.37 -4.56 35.92
C GLU A 265 16.20 -5.85 35.95
N CYS A 266 16.73 -6.24 34.80
CA CYS A 266 17.36 -7.54 34.63
C CYS A 266 18.86 -7.57 34.88
N LYS A 267 19.55 -6.42 34.81
CA LYS A 267 20.96 -6.27 35.23
C LYS A 267 21.19 -6.60 36.71
N GLY A 268 20.15 -6.50 37.55
CA GLY A 268 20.22 -6.79 38.99
C GLY A 268 19.98 -8.25 39.40
N ILE A 269 19.62 -9.15 38.47
CA ILE A 269 19.05 -10.47 38.80
C ILE A 269 20.10 -11.54 39.17
N GLY A 270 21.37 -11.35 38.76
CA GLY A 270 22.46 -12.28 39.06
C GLY A 270 22.31 -13.67 38.41
N LYS A 271 23.30 -14.56 38.63
CA LYS A 271 23.37 -15.87 37.95
C LYS A 271 22.17 -16.78 38.27
N LEU A 272 21.68 -16.76 39.52
CA LEU A 272 20.57 -17.59 39.97
C LEU A 272 19.25 -17.20 39.30
N GLY A 273 18.94 -15.91 39.19
CA GLY A 273 17.72 -15.51 38.50
C GLY A 273 17.83 -15.61 36.96
N ARG A 274 19.04 -15.47 36.38
CA ARG A 274 19.26 -15.84 34.95
C ARG A 274 18.97 -17.32 34.70
N LEU A 275 19.35 -18.19 35.63
CA LEU A 275 19.07 -19.62 35.60
C LEU A 275 17.55 -19.89 35.65
N MET A 276 16.83 -19.26 36.59
CA MET A 276 15.37 -19.37 36.67
C MET A 276 14.69 -18.95 35.36
N LYS A 277 15.12 -17.84 34.75
CA LYS A 277 14.59 -17.36 33.47
C LYS A 277 14.87 -18.31 32.30
N ALA A 278 16.07 -18.88 32.24
CA ALA A 278 16.41 -19.88 31.23
C ALA A 278 15.52 -21.13 31.36
N ASN A 279 15.24 -21.58 32.59
CA ASN A 279 14.35 -22.71 32.84
C ASN A 279 12.88 -22.38 32.54
N GLU A 280 12.42 -21.16 32.82
CA GLU A 280 11.09 -20.69 32.42
C GLU A 280 10.93 -20.72 30.89
N MET A 281 11.98 -20.33 30.14
CA MET A 281 11.97 -20.39 28.68
C MET A 281 11.86 -21.82 28.17
N LEU A 282 12.70 -22.69 28.72
CA LEU A 282 12.72 -24.12 28.44
C LEU A 282 11.34 -24.77 28.60
N ALA A 283 10.68 -24.50 29.72
CA ALA A 283 9.33 -24.99 30.00
C ALA A 283 8.30 -24.44 29.00
N LYS A 284 8.40 -23.16 28.63
CA LYS A 284 7.51 -22.55 27.62
C LYS A 284 7.72 -23.13 26.22
N LEU A 285 8.96 -23.33 25.79
CA LEU A 285 9.28 -23.95 24.50
C LEU A 285 8.71 -25.37 24.42
N TYR A 286 8.86 -26.14 25.49
CA TYR A 286 8.26 -27.47 25.59
C TYR A 286 6.73 -27.44 25.55
N LYS A 287 6.10 -26.50 26.28
CA LYS A 287 4.64 -26.32 26.28
C LYS A 287 4.07 -25.94 24.92
N PHE A 288 4.85 -25.24 24.08
CA PHE A 288 4.48 -24.92 22.71
C PHE A 288 4.76 -26.05 21.71
N ASP A 289 5.14 -27.23 22.19
CA ASP A 289 5.60 -28.38 21.41
C ASP A 289 6.73 -27.99 20.42
N TRP A 290 7.50 -26.97 20.79
CA TRP A 290 8.65 -26.49 20.02
C TRP A 290 9.87 -27.40 20.21
N THR A 291 9.96 -27.99 21.38
CA THR A 291 10.97 -28.98 21.73
C THR A 291 10.28 -30.30 22.04
N SER A 292 10.91 -31.38 21.62
CA SER A 292 10.41 -32.73 21.90
C SER A 292 10.64 -33.13 23.35
N ARG A 293 11.50 -32.41 24.06
CA ARG A 293 11.96 -32.71 25.43
C ARG A 293 11.89 -31.47 26.31
N HIS A 294 11.55 -31.70 27.57
CA HIS A 294 11.53 -30.69 28.61
C HIS A 294 12.85 -30.77 29.38
N PHE A 295 13.67 -29.74 29.23
CA PHE A 295 14.95 -29.65 29.92
C PHE A 295 14.91 -28.60 31.03
N ALA A 296 15.83 -28.72 31.98
CA ALA A 296 16.15 -27.66 32.92
C ALA A 296 17.65 -27.63 33.20
N PHE A 297 18.16 -26.44 33.49
CA PHE A 297 19.49 -26.27 34.05
C PHE A 297 19.44 -26.35 35.58
N GLU A 298 20.50 -26.93 36.14
CA GLU A 298 20.71 -27.05 37.58
C GLU A 298 22.08 -26.45 37.94
N LEU A 299 22.18 -25.76 39.08
CA LEU A 299 23.46 -25.24 39.58
C LEU A 299 24.09 -26.26 40.53
N LYS A 300 25.25 -26.79 40.15
CA LYS A 300 26.03 -27.71 40.98
C LYS A 300 26.71 -26.97 42.13
N SER A 301 27.08 -27.71 43.17
CA SER A 301 27.86 -27.21 44.33
C SER A 301 29.18 -26.54 43.92
N ASN A 302 29.81 -26.97 42.83
CA ASN A 302 31.02 -26.36 42.27
C ASN A 302 30.76 -25.12 41.39
N GLY A 303 29.53 -24.59 41.38
CA GLY A 303 29.13 -23.42 40.62
C GLY A 303 28.98 -23.63 39.10
N ARG A 304 29.18 -24.84 38.59
CA ARG A 304 28.94 -25.19 37.17
C ARG A 304 27.47 -25.57 36.95
N LEU A 305 27.00 -25.41 35.72
CA LEU A 305 25.65 -25.84 35.34
C LEU A 305 25.64 -27.32 34.94
N SER A 306 24.61 -28.06 35.35
CA SER A 306 24.14 -29.31 34.72
C SER A 306 22.95 -29.02 33.79
N LEU A 307 22.71 -29.91 32.85
CA LEU A 307 21.42 -30.03 32.16
C LEU A 307 20.74 -31.29 32.65
N VAL A 308 19.43 -31.22 32.88
CA VAL A 308 18.60 -32.37 33.19
C VAL A 308 17.42 -32.43 32.23
N GLU A 309 17.01 -33.64 31.88
CA GLU A 309 15.77 -33.92 31.16
C GLU A 309 14.71 -34.35 32.18
N ILE A 310 13.60 -33.61 32.20
CA ILE A 310 12.47 -33.84 33.12
C ILE A 310 11.42 -34.72 32.44
N GLU A 311 11.18 -34.49 31.16
CA GLU A 311 10.11 -35.12 30.40
C GLU A 311 10.49 -35.23 28.92
N SER A 312 10.09 -36.29 28.25
CA SER A 312 10.34 -36.52 26.83
C SER A 312 9.07 -36.92 26.11
N LYS A 313 8.82 -36.26 24.97
CA LYS A 313 7.86 -36.64 23.93
C LYS A 313 8.57 -37.12 22.66
N ALA A 314 9.87 -37.38 22.75
CA ALA A 314 10.68 -37.72 21.58
C ALA A 314 10.22 -39.05 20.96
N TRP A 315 10.21 -39.09 19.62
CA TRP A 315 9.88 -40.28 18.84
C TRP A 315 8.50 -40.89 19.12
N GLY A 316 7.54 -40.05 19.54
CA GLY A 316 6.15 -40.49 19.78
C GLY A 316 5.92 -41.19 21.12
N ASN A 317 6.96 -41.34 21.94
CA ASN A 317 6.85 -41.85 23.31
C ASN A 317 6.78 -40.70 24.29
N HIS A 318 5.83 -40.74 25.21
CA HIS A 318 5.71 -39.78 26.30
C HIS A 318 6.18 -40.41 27.61
N THR A 319 7.29 -39.91 28.14
CA THR A 319 7.88 -40.36 29.40
C THR A 319 8.11 -39.17 30.31
N VAL A 320 7.54 -39.20 31.51
CA VAL A 320 7.85 -38.28 32.60
C VAL A 320 8.83 -39.00 33.51
N HIS A 321 10.00 -38.43 33.74
CA HIS A 321 11.05 -39.07 34.54
C HIS A 321 10.82 -38.77 36.03
N GLU A 322 10.60 -39.79 36.87
CA GLU A 322 10.51 -39.62 38.33
C GLU A 322 11.77 -38.97 38.91
N ASN A 323 12.93 -39.31 38.36
CA ASN A 323 14.22 -38.69 38.64
C ASN A 323 14.78 -38.08 37.35
N PRO A 324 15.00 -36.74 37.28
CA PRO A 324 15.49 -36.10 36.07
C PRO A 324 16.81 -36.70 35.55
N ILE A 325 16.88 -36.99 34.25
CA ILE A 325 18.06 -37.60 33.64
C ILE A 325 19.13 -36.53 33.42
N LYS A 326 20.30 -36.73 34.02
CA LYS A 326 21.44 -35.81 33.86
C LYS A 326 22.06 -35.96 32.47
N LEU A 327 22.11 -34.86 31.73
CA LEU A 327 22.69 -34.79 30.39
C LEU A 327 24.03 -34.03 30.40
N SER A 328 24.94 -34.47 29.54
CA SER A 328 26.21 -33.75 29.33
C SER A 328 25.98 -32.51 28.48
N LEU A 329 26.23 -31.34 29.05
CA LEU A 329 26.15 -30.06 28.33
C LEU A 329 27.17 -29.91 27.20
N TYR A 330 28.23 -30.73 27.21
CA TYR A 330 29.35 -30.65 26.27
C TYR A 330 29.64 -32.06 25.76
N GLY A 331 28.89 -32.49 24.76
CA GLY A 331 29.10 -33.76 24.07
C GLY A 331 28.59 -33.67 22.64
N ARG A 332 29.25 -34.37 21.71
CA ARG A 332 28.77 -34.50 20.31
C ARG A 332 27.54 -35.40 20.19
N GLU A 333 27.24 -36.21 21.22
CA GLU A 333 26.17 -37.20 21.25
C GLU A 333 25.07 -36.82 22.25
N LEU A 334 24.61 -35.56 22.21
CA LEU A 334 23.35 -35.24 22.87
C LEU A 334 22.22 -35.92 22.07
N PRO A 335 21.29 -36.67 22.71
CA PRO A 335 20.21 -37.37 22.02
C PRO A 335 19.10 -36.40 21.54
N MET A 336 19.45 -35.21 21.08
CA MET A 336 18.51 -34.14 20.70
C MET A 336 18.78 -33.69 19.27
N SER A 337 17.79 -33.03 18.66
CA SER A 337 17.98 -32.45 17.33
C SER A 337 19.07 -31.37 17.32
N GLY A 338 19.66 -31.10 16.15
CA GLY A 338 20.67 -30.04 16.01
C GLY A 338 20.16 -28.67 16.46
N THR A 339 18.87 -28.39 16.21
CA THR A 339 18.19 -27.17 16.67
C THR A 339 18.10 -27.13 18.20
N GLU A 340 17.72 -28.24 18.83
CA GLU A 340 17.65 -28.33 20.30
C GLU A 340 19.01 -28.13 20.97
N SER A 341 20.04 -28.81 20.46
CA SER A 341 21.41 -28.69 20.96
C SER A 341 21.92 -27.26 20.88
N TYR A 342 21.62 -26.57 19.78
CA TYR A 342 22.05 -25.20 19.58
C TYR A 342 21.47 -24.25 20.64
N TRP A 343 20.15 -24.23 20.85
CA TRP A 343 19.56 -23.29 21.81
C TRP A 343 19.87 -23.65 23.26
N VAL A 344 20.02 -24.95 23.61
CA VAL A 344 20.49 -25.38 24.95
C VAL A 344 21.89 -24.81 25.23
N LYS A 345 22.83 -25.03 24.30
CA LYS A 345 24.19 -24.51 24.42
C LYS A 345 24.18 -23.01 24.65
N ALA A 346 23.30 -22.31 23.94
CA ALA A 346 23.34 -20.88 23.88
C ALA A 346 22.63 -20.23 25.10
N LEU A 347 21.54 -20.82 25.61
CA LEU A 347 20.98 -20.48 26.93
C LEU A 347 21.98 -20.71 28.06
N ARG A 348 22.78 -21.78 27.98
CA ARG A 348 23.89 -22.00 28.93
C ARG A 348 24.89 -20.86 28.89
N GLU A 349 25.34 -20.45 27.70
CA GLU A 349 26.27 -19.31 27.52
C GLU A 349 25.68 -18.01 28.08
N TYR A 350 24.37 -17.80 27.94
CA TYR A 350 23.66 -16.69 28.57
C TYR A 350 23.72 -16.76 30.11
N VAL A 351 23.35 -17.90 30.71
CA VAL A 351 23.34 -18.05 32.18
C VAL A 351 24.76 -17.89 32.77
N VAL A 352 25.78 -18.45 32.11
CA VAL A 352 27.17 -18.41 32.59
C VAL A 352 27.83 -17.06 32.33
N HIS A 353 27.81 -16.61 31.08
CA HIS A 353 28.63 -15.50 30.62
C HIS A 353 27.84 -14.22 30.32
N GLY A 354 26.50 -14.29 30.27
CA GLY A 354 25.69 -13.16 29.82
C GLY A 354 26.06 -12.75 28.40
N LYS A 355 26.17 -13.71 27.46
CA LYS A 355 26.43 -13.40 26.04
C LYS A 355 25.13 -13.04 25.31
N ARG A 356 25.19 -12.02 24.43
CA ARG A 356 24.03 -11.47 23.70
C ARG A 356 23.48 -12.37 22.59
N THR A 357 24.09 -13.53 22.36
CA THR A 357 23.80 -14.35 21.20
C THR A 357 22.31 -14.74 21.10
N VAL A 358 21.56 -14.78 22.21
CA VAL A 358 20.12 -15.10 22.27
C VAL A 358 19.27 -14.30 21.29
N THR A 359 19.55 -13.01 21.10
CA THR A 359 18.76 -12.12 20.22
C THR A 359 18.89 -12.49 18.74
N GLU A 360 19.99 -13.11 18.35
CA GLU A 360 20.34 -13.38 16.95
C GLU A 360 19.74 -14.71 16.46
N TRP A 361 19.26 -15.58 17.36
CA TRP A 361 18.91 -16.97 17.06
C TRP A 361 17.64 -17.15 16.22
N PHE A 362 16.73 -16.18 16.24
CA PHE A 362 15.45 -16.26 15.52
C PHE A 362 15.16 -15.05 14.63
N CYS A 363 16.11 -14.11 14.56
CA CYS A 363 15.99 -12.84 13.85
C CYS A 363 17.11 -12.70 12.82
N LYS A 364 17.20 -13.64 11.85
CA LYS A 364 17.94 -13.32 10.61
C LYS A 364 17.27 -12.17 9.86
N ASP A 365 15.99 -11.95 10.10
CA ASP A 365 15.24 -10.75 9.73
C ASP A 365 15.35 -9.72 10.86
N SER A 366 16.26 -8.77 10.71
CA SER A 366 16.39 -7.58 11.55
C SER A 366 15.05 -6.84 11.71
N ASN A 367 14.28 -7.20 12.76
CA ASN A 367 12.98 -6.64 13.18
C ASN A 367 11.71 -7.44 12.80
N GLY A 368 11.77 -8.76 12.57
CA GLY A 368 10.55 -9.58 12.41
C GLY A 368 9.78 -9.28 11.11
N GLN A 369 10.47 -8.81 10.08
CA GLN A 369 9.91 -8.49 8.76
C GLN A 369 10.21 -9.57 7.71
N GLY A 370 10.82 -10.68 8.12
CA GLY A 370 11.24 -11.76 7.24
C GLY A 370 10.09 -12.65 6.78
N PRO A 371 10.32 -13.47 5.73
CA PRO A 371 9.31 -14.37 5.19
C PRO A 371 8.83 -15.42 6.22
N ASP A 372 9.65 -15.73 7.22
CA ASP A 372 9.32 -16.68 8.28
C ASP A 372 8.71 -16.00 9.53
N ALA A 373 8.52 -14.66 9.49
CA ALA A 373 8.12 -13.85 10.63
C ALA A 373 6.83 -14.30 11.35
N HIS A 374 5.89 -14.88 10.60
CA HIS A 374 4.60 -15.36 11.12
C HIS A 374 4.71 -16.64 11.95
N TYR A 375 5.82 -17.36 11.87
CA TYR A 375 6.05 -18.57 12.66
C TYR A 375 6.41 -18.18 14.11
N TRP A 376 5.60 -18.65 15.06
CA TRP A 376 5.85 -18.67 16.51
C TRP A 376 6.13 -17.30 17.16
N PRO A 377 5.24 -16.31 16.99
CA PRO A 377 5.40 -14.99 17.60
C PRO A 377 5.54 -15.01 19.12
N GLU A 378 4.94 -15.99 19.77
CA GLU A 378 5.00 -16.20 21.22
C GLU A 378 6.43 -16.58 21.64
N VAL A 379 7.09 -17.43 20.86
CA VAL A 379 8.50 -17.82 21.05
C VAL A 379 9.45 -16.64 20.79
N ARG A 380 9.15 -15.81 19.78
CA ARG A 380 9.94 -14.61 19.47
C ARG A 380 9.93 -13.60 20.60
N LYS A 381 8.75 -13.30 21.16
CA LYS A 381 8.61 -12.39 22.28
C LYS A 381 9.50 -12.82 23.45
N LEU A 382 9.45 -14.11 23.78
CA LEU A 382 10.20 -14.71 24.87
C LEU A 382 11.72 -14.63 24.64
N ALA A 383 12.20 -14.88 23.42
CA ALA A 383 13.62 -14.79 23.07
C ALA A 383 14.12 -13.34 23.16
N TRP A 384 13.32 -12.38 22.70
CA TRP A 384 13.66 -10.97 22.79
C TRP A 384 13.74 -10.48 24.25
N GLU A 385 12.76 -10.87 25.08
CA GLU A 385 12.78 -10.57 26.52
C GLU A 385 14.08 -11.05 27.16
N ILE A 386 14.57 -12.23 26.78
CA ILE A 386 15.83 -12.80 27.28
C ILE A 386 17.06 -12.08 26.74
N GLY A 387 17.02 -11.68 25.47
CA GLY A 387 18.06 -10.88 24.85
C GLY A 387 18.26 -9.51 25.50
N ALA A 388 17.15 -8.84 25.85
CA ALA A 388 17.17 -7.58 26.58
C ALA A 388 17.80 -7.71 27.98
N LEU A 389 17.83 -8.91 28.58
CA LEU A 389 18.50 -9.18 29.87
C LEU A 389 20.04 -9.06 29.77
N VAL A 390 20.59 -9.08 28.55
CA VAL A 390 22.04 -9.09 28.32
C VAL A 390 22.59 -7.73 27.88
N SER A 391 21.75 -6.94 27.22
CA SER A 391 22.06 -5.56 26.81
C SER A 391 22.16 -4.64 28.00
#